data_AF-A0A964Y134-F1
#
_entry.id   AF-A0A964Y134-F1
#
_cell.length_a   1.000
_cell.length_b   1.000
_cell.length_c   1.000
_cell.angle_alpha   90.00
_cell.angle_beta   90.00
_cell.angle_gamma   90.00
#
_symmetry.space_group_name_H-M   'P 1'
#
loop_
_entity.id
_entity.type
_entity.pdbx_description
1 polymer ?
#
loop_
_entity_poly.entity_id
_entity_poly.type
_entity_poly.pdbx_seq_one_letter_code
_entity_poly.pdbx_strand_id
1 'polypeptide(L)'
;MESTQFYLRLKHLIHSLDEKEELAELDLVSLRMLEILTLHHIENKPMTVTEVMALQTLGSPATLHRKLDGLRDAGYVESFSLPNDKRTKYLKPCAKAMKHFSALSDLVAHSLQTAGR
;
A
#
# COMPACT_ATOMS: atom_id res chain seq x y z
N MET A 1 -5.37 -17.85 -22.32
CA MET A 1 -4.49 -16.72 -22.01
C MET A 1 -3.75 -17.07 -20.74
N GLU A 2 -2.49 -17.48 -20.87
CA GLU A 2 -1.67 -17.99 -19.77
C GLU A 2 -1.57 -16.95 -18.65
N SER A 3 -1.97 -17.30 -17.43
CA SER A 3 -1.98 -16.41 -16.24
C SER A 3 -0.66 -15.66 -16.03
N THR A 4 0.46 -16.23 -16.51
CA THR A 4 1.79 -15.62 -16.55
C THR A 4 1.83 -14.31 -17.36
N GLN A 5 1.19 -14.24 -18.53
CA GLN A 5 1.19 -13.01 -19.35
C GLN A 5 0.41 -11.88 -18.69
N PHE A 6 -0.69 -12.21 -18.01
CA PHE A 6 -1.47 -11.25 -17.23
C PHE A 6 -0.64 -10.68 -16.08
N TYR A 7 0.04 -11.54 -15.31
CA TYR A 7 0.92 -11.14 -14.22
C TYR A 7 2.08 -10.26 -14.68
N LEU A 8 2.75 -10.62 -15.78
CA LEU A 8 3.86 -9.84 -16.33
C LEU A 8 3.40 -8.48 -16.86
N ARG A 9 2.23 -8.42 -17.51
CA ARG A 9 1.64 -7.15 -17.98
C ARG A 9 1.28 -6.24 -16.81
N LEU A 10 0.65 -6.79 -15.76
CA LEU A 10 0.37 -6.05 -14.52
C LEU A 10 1.65 -5.48 -13.91
N LYS A 11 2.70 -6.31 -13.80
CA LYS A 11 3.99 -5.88 -13.26
C LYS A 11 4.64 -4.78 -14.10
N HIS A 12 4.61 -4.91 -15.43
CA HIS A 12 5.13 -3.90 -16.34
C HIS A 12 4.36 -2.58 -16.24
N LEU A 13 3.02 -2.66 -16.09
CA LEU A 13 2.18 -1.48 -15.88
C LEU A 13 2.57 -0.76 -14.58
N ILE A 14 2.62 -1.48 -13.46
CA ILE A 14 3.02 -0.92 -12.16
C ILE A 14 4.40 -0.25 -12.25
N HIS A 15 5.36 -0.88 -12.94
CA HIS A 15 6.69 -0.31 -13.09
C HIS A 15 6.73 0.92 -13.99
N SER A 16 5.97 0.93 -15.09
CA SER A 16 5.87 2.10 -15.98
C SER A 16 5.19 3.32 -15.34
N LEU A 17 4.38 3.10 -14.30
CA LEU A 17 3.76 4.16 -13.51
C LEU A 17 4.73 4.74 -12.48
N ASP A 18 5.68 3.93 -12.02
CA ASP A 18 6.82 4.32 -11.18
C ASP A 18 7.75 5.30 -11.93
N GLU A 19 7.85 5.17 -13.26
CA GLU A 19 8.68 6.05 -14.10
C GLU A 19 8.00 7.39 -14.47
N LYS A 20 6.68 7.49 -14.38
CA LYS A 20 5.91 8.64 -14.89
C LYS A 20 5.61 9.75 -13.87
N GLU A 21 6.14 9.69 -12.65
CA GLU A 21 5.87 10.64 -11.54
C GLU A 21 4.40 10.79 -11.10
N GLU A 22 3.41 10.46 -11.94
CA GLU A 22 1.97 10.57 -11.62
C GLU A 22 1.52 9.67 -10.47
N LEU A 23 2.25 8.59 -10.18
CA LEU A 23 1.97 7.67 -9.07
C LEU A 23 3.20 7.29 -8.23
N ALA A 24 4.39 7.74 -8.62
CA ALA A 24 5.69 7.36 -8.04
C ALA A 24 6.02 8.08 -6.72
N GLU A 25 5.02 8.35 -5.86
CA GLU A 25 5.29 8.95 -4.54
C GLU A 25 5.86 7.93 -3.55
N LEU A 26 5.67 6.64 -3.78
CA LEU A 26 6.00 5.58 -2.81
C LEU A 26 6.96 4.56 -3.41
N ASP A 27 8.10 4.36 -2.75
CA ASP A 27 8.97 3.24 -3.10
C ASP A 27 8.31 1.89 -2.80
N LEU A 28 8.86 0.82 -3.39
CA LEU A 28 8.29 -0.53 -3.32
C LEU A 28 8.01 -1.03 -1.89
N VAL A 29 8.88 -0.72 -0.92
CA VAL A 29 8.68 -1.15 0.48
C VAL A 29 7.54 -0.37 1.12
N SER A 30 7.46 0.94 0.88
CA SER A 30 6.37 1.79 1.36
C SER A 30 5.03 1.37 0.76
N LEU A 31 4.98 1.07 -0.54
CA LEU A 31 3.78 0.59 -1.21
C LEU A 31 3.30 -0.74 -0.59
N ARG A 32 4.19 -1.72 -0.42
CA ARG A 32 3.81 -3.01 0.19
C ARG A 32 3.39 -2.87 1.64
N MET A 33 4.05 -2.00 2.41
CA MET A 33 3.62 -1.70 3.77
C MET A 33 2.21 -1.10 3.79
N LEU A 34 1.93 -0.15 2.90
CA LEU A 34 0.63 0.52 2.81
C LEU A 34 -0.48 -0.46 2.44
N GLU A 35 -0.22 -1.38 1.50
CA GLU A 35 -1.17 -2.44 1.13
C GLU A 35 -1.47 -3.37 2.30
N ILE A 36 -0.44 -3.86 3.02
CA ILE A 36 -0.62 -4.75 4.17
C ILE A 36 -1.46 -4.06 5.25
N LEU A 37 -1.13 -2.81 5.58
CA LEU A 37 -1.89 -2.02 6.54
C LEU A 37 -3.35 -1.82 6.11
N THR A 38 -3.56 -1.56 4.83
CA THR A 38 -4.91 -1.34 4.27
C THR A 38 -5.74 -2.62 4.33
N LEU A 39 -5.17 -3.75 3.90
CA LEU A 39 -5.81 -5.07 3.96
C LEU A 39 -6.20 -5.45 5.40
N HIS A 40 -5.27 -5.28 6.35
CA HIS A 40 -5.54 -5.53 7.76
C HIS A 40 -6.63 -4.61 8.32
N HIS A 41 -6.64 -3.34 7.91
CA HIS A 41 -7.66 -2.40 8.34
C HIS A 41 -9.06 -2.77 7.82
N ILE A 42 -9.21 -3.11 6.53
CA ILE A 42 -10.51 -3.51 5.96
C ILE A 42 -11.02 -4.84 6.51
N GLU A 43 -10.12 -5.72 6.95
CA GLU A 43 -10.45 -6.97 7.64
C GLU A 43 -10.79 -6.77 9.14
N ASN A 44 -10.83 -5.54 9.63
CA ASN A 44 -11.02 -5.20 11.05
C ASN A 44 -9.95 -5.79 11.99
N LYS A 45 -8.73 -6.00 11.48
CA LYS A 45 -7.55 -6.45 12.23
C LYS A 45 -6.43 -5.41 12.14
N PRO A 46 -6.66 -4.14 12.55
CA PRO A 46 -5.69 -3.08 12.36
C PRO A 46 -4.40 -3.39 13.13
N MET A 47 -3.26 -3.03 12.54
CA MET A 47 -1.95 -3.31 13.12
C MET A 47 -1.44 -2.14 13.96
N THR A 48 -0.68 -2.45 15.00
CA THR A 48 0.14 -1.51 15.77
C THR A 48 1.47 -1.26 15.09
N VAL A 49 2.20 -0.22 15.52
CA VAL A 49 3.57 0.02 15.05
C VAL A 49 4.47 -1.20 15.31
N THR A 50 4.36 -1.81 16.48
CA THR A 50 5.16 -2.98 16.85
C THR A 50 4.93 -4.17 15.90
N GLU A 51 3.68 -4.42 15.54
CA GLU A 51 3.34 -5.49 14.58
C GLU A 51 3.88 -5.18 13.18
N VAL A 52 3.83 -3.91 12.74
CA VAL A 52 4.46 -3.51 11.47
C VAL A 52 5.97 -3.72 11.51
N MET A 53 6.64 -3.39 12.62
CA MET A 53 8.08 -3.60 12.76
C MET A 53 8.48 -5.08 12.76
N ALA A 54 7.53 -5.98 13.05
CA ALA A 54 7.73 -7.43 13.00
C ALA A 54 7.63 -8.01 11.58
N LEU A 55 7.28 -7.21 10.56
CA LEU A 55 7.22 -7.63 9.15
C LEU A 55 8.61 -7.76 8.53
N GLN A 56 9.43 -8.70 9.03
CA GLN A 56 10.83 -8.89 8.62
C GLN A 56 11.00 -9.20 7.11
N THR A 57 9.94 -9.66 6.44
CA THR A 57 9.91 -9.88 4.99
C THR A 57 9.98 -8.58 4.18
N LEU A 58 9.59 -7.45 4.75
CA LEU A 58 9.65 -6.14 4.11
C LEU A 58 10.98 -5.41 4.37
N GLY A 59 11.67 -5.71 5.48
CA GLY A 59 12.94 -5.09 5.82
C GLY A 59 13.27 -5.15 7.32
N SER A 60 14.41 -4.57 7.69
CA SER A 60 14.81 -4.45 9.10
C SER A 60 13.91 -3.48 9.87
N PRO A 61 13.74 -3.63 11.20
CA PRO A 61 12.89 -2.74 11.99
C PRO A 61 13.21 -1.24 11.80
N ALA A 62 14.50 -0.87 11.72
CA ALA A 62 14.90 0.50 11.45
C ALA A 62 14.45 0.99 10.06
N THR A 63 14.50 0.11 9.05
CA THR A 63 14.02 0.43 7.70
C THR A 63 12.51 0.62 7.70
N LEU A 64 11.78 -0.28 8.33
CA LEU A 64 10.32 -0.24 8.41
C LEU A 64 9.85 1.01 9.16
N HIS A 65 10.52 1.37 10.25
CA HIS A 65 10.19 2.60 10.99
C HIS A 65 10.31 3.83 10.08
N ARG A 66 11.44 3.95 9.36
CA ARG A 66 11.66 5.07 8.43
C ARG A 66 10.62 5.10 7.30
N LYS A 67 10.21 3.94 6.78
CA LYS A 67 9.14 3.86 5.76
C LYS A 67 7.78 4.25 6.31
N LEU A 68 7.45 3.79 7.53
CA LEU A 68 6.21 4.14 8.19
C LEU A 68 6.11 5.65 8.49
N ASP A 69 7.21 6.26 8.91
CA ASP A 69 7.28 7.71 9.13
C ASP A 69 7.07 8.46 7.81
N GLY A 70 7.73 8.04 6.72
CA GLY A 70 7.50 8.60 5.39
C GLY A 70 6.04 8.48 4.92
N LEU A 71 5.39 7.35 5.19
CA LEU A 71 3.96 7.17 4.89
C LEU A 71 3.05 8.09 5.71
N ARG A 72 3.41 8.36 6.98
CA ARG A 72 2.67 9.30 7.83
C ARG A 72 2.84 10.73 7.35
N ASP A 73 4.08 11.15 7.09
CA ASP A 73 4.40 12.49 6.62
C ASP A 73 3.74 12.79 5.27
N ALA A 74 3.69 11.79 4.38
CA ALA A 74 3.01 11.89 3.09
C ALA A 74 1.47 11.77 3.18
N GLY A 75 0.91 11.55 4.38
CA GLY A 75 -0.55 11.51 4.62
C GLY A 75 -1.24 10.22 4.20
N TYR A 76 -0.50 9.12 4.03
CA TYR A 76 -1.03 7.81 3.65
C TYR A 76 -1.52 6.98 4.84
N VAL A 77 -0.90 7.14 6.02
CA VAL A 77 -1.20 6.37 7.23
C VAL A 77 -1.38 7.31 8.41
N GLU A 78 -2.37 7.04 9.25
CA GLU A 78 -2.54 7.72 10.53
C GLU A 78 -2.76 6.73 11.67
N SER A 79 -2.62 7.22 12.91
CA SER A 79 -2.85 6.43 14.11
C SER A 79 -4.21 6.69 14.71
N PHE A 80 -4.88 5.62 15.16
CA PHE A 80 -6.16 5.68 15.84
C PHE A 80 -6.19 4.75 17.04
N SER A 81 -7.24 4.84 17.84
CA SER A 81 -7.49 3.94 18.97
C SER A 81 -8.86 3.30 18.79
N LEU A 82 -8.99 2.04 19.21
CA LEU A 82 -10.27 1.35 19.15
C LEU A 82 -11.21 1.90 20.24
N PRO A 83 -12.54 1.86 20.02
CA PRO A 83 -13.50 2.34 21.02
C PRO A 83 -13.34 1.67 22.39
N ASN A 84 -13.00 0.37 22.38
CA ASN A 84 -12.82 -0.45 23.59
C ASN A 84 -11.38 -0.49 24.10
N ASP A 85 -10.42 0.06 23.36
CA ASP A 85 -9.02 0.15 23.79
C ASP A 85 -8.41 1.49 23.36
N LYS A 86 -8.44 2.43 24.32
CA LYS A 86 -7.83 3.76 24.18
C LYS A 86 -6.33 3.78 24.50
N ARG A 87 -5.79 2.70 25.08
CA ARG A 87 -4.37 2.61 25.46
C ARG A 87 -3.51 2.25 24.27
N THR A 88 -4.04 1.43 23.37
CA THR A 88 -3.33 0.98 22.18
C THR A 88 -3.52 1.96 21.01
N LYS A 89 -2.42 2.22 20.30
CA LYS A 89 -2.41 2.98 19.05
C LYS A 89 -2.27 2.01 17.88
N TYR A 90 -3.31 1.98 17.06
CA TYR A 90 -3.38 1.22 15.82
C TYR A 90 -3.13 2.13 14.64
N LEU A 91 -2.83 1.54 13.50
CA LEU A 91 -2.59 2.20 12.23
C LEU A 91 -3.79 1.98 11.31
N LYS A 92 -4.16 3.02 10.57
CA LYS A 92 -5.17 2.92 9.51
C LYS A 92 -4.74 3.70 8.26
N PRO A 93 -5.12 3.24 7.06
CA PRO A 93 -4.94 4.01 5.85
C PRO A 93 -5.80 5.28 5.89
N CYS A 94 -5.28 6.35 5.31
CA CYS A 94 -5.99 7.60 5.11
C CYS A 94 -6.77 7.61 3.79
N ALA A 95 -7.60 8.63 3.59
CA ALA A 95 -8.30 8.85 2.32
C ALA A 95 -7.33 8.95 1.11
N LYS A 96 -6.12 9.49 1.32
CA LYS A 96 -5.08 9.56 0.28
C LYS A 96 -4.65 8.16 -0.19
N ALA A 97 -4.47 7.22 0.73
CA ALA A 97 -4.15 5.82 0.40
C ALA A 97 -5.25 5.16 -0.44
N MET A 98 -6.52 5.35 -0.04
CA MET A 98 -7.65 4.80 -0.80
C MET A 98 -7.74 5.39 -2.21
N LYS A 99 -7.49 6.69 -2.38
CA LYS A 99 -7.41 7.33 -3.71
C LYS A 99 -6.27 6.78 -4.55
N HIS A 100 -5.10 6.56 -3.96
CA HIS A 100 -3.96 5.97 -4.63
C HIS A 100 -4.29 4.55 -5.16
N PHE A 101 -4.90 3.69 -4.34
CA PHE A 101 -5.34 2.37 -4.79
C PHE A 101 -6.45 2.41 -5.85
N SER A 102 -7.37 3.37 -5.78
CA SER A 102 -8.38 3.57 -6.83
C SER A 102 -7.74 3.92 -8.16
N ALA A 103 -6.78 4.87 -8.17
CA ALA A 103 -6.07 5.26 -9.39
C ALA A 103 -5.31 4.08 -10.01
N LEU A 104 -4.65 3.25 -9.19
CA LEU A 104 -4.02 2.01 -9.65
C LEU A 104 -5.04 1.04 -10.26
N SER A 105 -6.19 0.87 -9.61
CA SER A 105 -7.27 0.00 -10.11
C SER A 105 -7.82 0.46 -11.46
N ASP A 106 -8.05 1.76 -11.63
CA ASP A 106 -8.59 2.35 -12.86
C ASP A 106 -7.62 2.15 -14.04
N LEU A 107 -6.32 2.29 -13.79
CA LEU A 107 -5.29 2.05 -14.79
C LEU A 107 -5.20 0.59 -15.20
N VAL A 108 -5.27 -0.33 -14.24
CA VAL A 108 -5.34 -1.76 -14.52
C VAL A 108 -6.59 -2.05 -15.37
N ALA A 109 -7.77 -1.55 -14.98
CA ALA A 109 -9.01 -1.74 -15.73
C ALA A 109 -8.92 -1.20 -17.17
N HIS A 110 -8.33 -0.01 -17.37
CA HIS A 110 -8.13 0.57 -18.69
C HIS A 110 -7.18 -0.26 -19.57
N SER A 111 -6.12 -0.81 -18.98
CA SER A 111 -5.16 -1.67 -19.68
C SER A 111 -5.77 -3.00 -20.14
N LEU A 112 -6.77 -3.52 -19.41
CA LEU A 112 -7.48 -4.74 -19.78
C LEU A 112 -8.46 -4.52 -20.93
N GLN A 113 -9.03 -3.32 -21.05
CA GLN A 113 -9.94 -2.97 -22.15
C GLN A 113 -9.18 -2.72 -23.47
N THR A 114 -7.97 -2.16 -23.39
CA THR A 114 -7.12 -1.91 -24.58
C THR A 114 -6.43 -3.17 -25.11
N ALA A 115 -6.29 -4.21 -24.28
CA ALA A 115 -5.71 -5.51 -24.67
C ALA A 115 -6.63 -6.41 -25.52
N GLY A 116 -7.92 -6.06 -25.62
CA GLY A 116 -8.94 -6.82 -26.35
C GLY A 116 -9.29 -6.26 -27.73
N ARG A 117 -8.48 -5.35 -28.27
CA ARG A 117 -8.61 -4.79 -29.63
C ARG A 117 -7.42 -5.17 -30.51
#